data_AF-A0A7H5A7T3-F1
#
_entry.id   AF-A0A7H5A7T3-F1
#
_cell.length_a   1.000
_cell.length_b   1.000
_cell.length_c   1.000
_cell.angle_alpha   90.00
_cell.angle_beta   90.00
_cell.angle_gamma   90.00
#
_symmetry.space_group_name_H-M   'P 1'
#
loop_
_entity.id
_entity.type
_entity.pdbx_description
1 polymer ?
#
loop_
_entity_poly.entity_id
_entity_poly.type
_entity_poly.pdbx_seq_one_letter_code
_entity_poly.pdbx_strand_id
1 'polypeptide(L)'
;MANLSRLFSVKIGRQTTAAQYGVFGVGLILAPGAAFFGKKFTDYESAVVADFADLYRVYTSADDAISDGVSGDNLLAVQAYFSQSPSPDTLVVGDFSAAYSKTMIALTGVPVSGAPTTTKATIGYVKGTEYRYASYNGTTWAGSTGAAADIVADATTTGQFLVDGRIVYLEGAEVVHAESTALAAGVSAAIAAIKNQYNKFFMCMTPSRNLSIQKAIADWVESQIDKMAVFIDDYTSSTWATDNITKYLFDKNMAGSFAISTKLEKNFLDAAIAGRCLVMQPGSETWALKTLNAVQSDGFTETDYQKIKALNGNTFEDYGSGVTVTYPGTCGDGEAIEVVRFCYWQADRMQKDLATLHINRNKVGHDMPGYELVSNQMESSLKAGQTAGGIMENFTDDNGDYVRGFTVVRPTMSEISAVQRIKGDITIKFYFYLRYAIKHVDAVGTAMTYGV
;
A
#
# COMPACT_ATOMS: atom_id res chain seq x y z
N MET A 1 20.80 5.95 -3.42
CA MET A 1 20.61 7.40 -3.69
C MET A 1 20.83 8.16 -2.38
N ALA A 2 21.48 9.32 -2.38
CA ALA A 2 21.70 10.10 -1.16
C ALA A 2 20.37 10.60 -0.57
N ASN A 3 20.23 10.56 0.75
CA ASN A 3 18.99 10.94 1.44
C ASN A 3 18.94 12.47 1.65
N LEU A 4 17.98 13.16 1.04
CA LEU A 4 17.74 14.61 1.09
C LEU A 4 17.31 15.07 2.49
N SER A 5 16.75 14.19 3.32
CA SER A 5 16.50 14.50 4.74
C SER A 5 17.78 14.80 5.53
N ARG A 6 18.96 14.41 5.00
CA ARG A 6 20.27 14.81 5.55
C ARG A 6 20.57 16.29 5.34
N LEU A 7 19.92 16.93 4.37
CA LEU A 7 20.09 18.35 4.04
C LEU A 7 18.89 19.18 4.48
N PHE A 8 17.67 18.65 4.35
CA PHE A 8 16.42 19.35 4.67
C PHE A 8 15.44 18.38 5.35
N SER A 9 15.24 18.48 6.66
CA SER A 9 14.30 17.63 7.41
C SER A 9 13.04 18.43 7.78
N VAL A 10 11.86 17.95 7.35
CA VAL A 10 10.56 18.59 7.65
C VAL A 10 9.70 17.63 8.47
N LYS A 11 9.57 17.86 9.77
CA LYS A 11 8.68 17.04 10.62
C LYS A 11 7.33 17.73 10.77
N ILE A 12 6.26 17.04 10.41
CA ILE A 12 4.89 17.49 10.66
C ILE A 12 4.39 16.74 11.91
N GLY A 13 4.02 17.50 12.94
CA GLY A 13 3.66 16.96 14.26
C GLY A 13 2.31 16.23 14.25
N ARG A 14 2.34 14.95 13.88
CA ARG A 14 1.51 13.79 14.29
C ARG A 14 2.06 12.59 13.50
N GLN A 15 3.01 11.89 14.14
CA GLN A 15 3.79 10.73 13.68
C GLN A 15 4.11 10.59 12.16
N THR A 16 4.42 11.67 11.44
CA THR A 16 4.92 11.56 10.06
C THR A 16 6.31 12.18 9.98
N THR A 17 7.31 11.33 9.74
CA THR A 17 8.68 11.76 9.44
C THR A 17 8.74 12.17 7.97
N ALA A 18 9.55 13.17 7.65
CA ALA A 18 9.63 13.81 6.35
C ALA A 18 9.85 12.85 5.17
N ALA A 19 8.88 12.74 4.25
CA ALA A 19 8.98 11.89 3.06
C ALA A 19 9.95 12.47 2.01
N GLN A 20 10.77 11.61 1.40
CA GLN A 20 11.67 11.99 0.31
C GLN A 20 11.27 11.28 -0.99
N TYR A 21 11.04 12.05 -2.06
CA TYR A 21 10.65 11.57 -3.39
C TYR A 21 9.41 10.67 -3.40
N GLY A 22 8.30 11.19 -2.89
CA GLY A 22 7.02 10.46 -2.93
C GLY A 22 6.37 10.48 -4.32
N VAL A 23 6.15 9.29 -4.91
CA VAL A 23 5.12 9.08 -5.94
C VAL A 23 3.85 8.65 -5.21
N PHE A 24 3.03 9.60 -4.81
CA PHE A 24 1.86 9.38 -3.93
C PHE A 24 0.67 8.66 -4.59
N GLY A 25 0.80 8.34 -5.89
CA GLY A 25 -0.27 7.73 -6.69
C GLY A 25 0.02 6.32 -7.18
N VAL A 26 1.09 5.67 -6.71
CA VAL A 26 1.50 4.34 -7.20
C VAL A 26 1.42 3.30 -6.09
N GLY A 27 0.64 2.25 -6.34
CA GLY A 27 0.55 1.06 -5.50
C GLY A 27 1.63 0.02 -5.83
N LEU A 28 1.96 -0.80 -4.84
CA LEU A 28 2.78 -2.01 -4.94
C LEU A 28 1.99 -3.20 -4.39
N ILE A 29 1.69 -4.20 -5.23
CA ILE A 29 1.21 -5.49 -4.77
C ILE A 29 2.41 -6.39 -4.49
N LEU A 30 2.56 -6.80 -3.24
CA LEU A 30 3.54 -7.79 -2.80
C LEU A 30 2.96 -9.19 -3.07
N ALA A 31 3.23 -9.71 -4.26
CA ALA A 31 2.64 -10.93 -4.83
C ALA A 31 3.52 -12.17 -4.54
N PRO A 32 3.04 -13.16 -3.74
CA PRO A 32 3.74 -14.43 -3.59
C PRO A 32 3.66 -15.24 -4.89
N GLY A 33 4.79 -15.80 -5.34
CA GLY A 33 4.84 -16.60 -6.57
C GLY A 33 4.34 -15.83 -7.80
N ALA A 34 4.73 -14.56 -7.94
CA ALA A 34 4.15 -13.64 -8.92
C ALA A 34 4.24 -14.12 -10.38
N ALA A 35 5.25 -14.94 -10.71
CA ALA A 35 5.43 -15.61 -12.01
C ALA A 35 5.39 -14.70 -13.26
N PHE A 36 5.58 -13.39 -13.10
CA PHE A 36 5.44 -12.35 -14.12
C PHE A 36 6.57 -12.25 -15.15
N PHE A 37 7.24 -13.36 -15.45
CA PHE A 37 8.46 -13.38 -16.26
C PHE A 37 8.17 -13.66 -17.74
N GLY A 38 6.90 -13.74 -18.13
CA GLY A 38 6.46 -13.98 -19.51
C GLY A 38 6.84 -15.37 -20.04
N LYS A 39 7.26 -16.29 -19.15
CA LYS A 39 7.57 -17.68 -19.50
C LYS A 39 6.31 -18.41 -19.90
N LYS A 40 6.43 -19.32 -20.86
CA LYS A 40 5.33 -20.13 -21.38
C LYS A 40 5.74 -21.59 -21.39
N PHE A 41 4.75 -22.47 -21.61
CA PHE A 41 5.02 -23.89 -21.79
C PHE A 41 6.10 -24.21 -22.84
N THR A 42 6.25 -23.38 -23.87
CA THR A 42 7.23 -23.60 -24.94
C THR A 42 8.68 -23.30 -24.56
N ASP A 43 8.94 -22.52 -23.51
CA ASP A 43 10.29 -22.05 -23.18
C ASP A 43 10.69 -22.24 -21.70
N TYR A 44 9.75 -22.55 -20.81
CA TYR A 44 10.02 -22.66 -19.37
C TYR A 44 11.10 -23.70 -19.04
N GLU A 45 11.21 -24.81 -19.76
CA GLU A 45 12.22 -25.85 -19.48
C GLU A 45 13.66 -25.38 -19.75
N SER A 46 13.82 -24.38 -20.62
CA SER A 46 15.12 -23.85 -21.04
C SER A 46 15.57 -22.60 -20.26
N ALA A 47 14.76 -22.14 -19.31
CA ALA A 47 15.05 -20.94 -18.54
C ALA A 47 16.26 -21.13 -17.61
N VAL A 48 16.87 -20.01 -17.24
CA VAL A 48 18.01 -19.97 -16.31
C VAL A 48 17.75 -19.00 -15.17
N VAL A 49 18.44 -19.16 -14.04
CA VAL A 49 18.23 -18.32 -12.85
C VAL A 49 18.37 -16.82 -13.13
N ALA A 50 19.25 -16.45 -14.08
CA ALA A 50 19.46 -15.06 -14.48
C ALA A 50 18.21 -14.40 -15.10
N ASP A 51 17.29 -15.19 -15.69
CA ASP A 51 16.03 -14.70 -16.24
C ASP A 51 15.09 -14.13 -15.15
N PHE A 52 15.35 -14.49 -13.88
CA PHE A 52 14.50 -14.18 -12.73
C PHE A 52 15.18 -13.22 -11.73
N ALA A 53 16.17 -12.45 -12.21
CA ALA A 53 16.92 -11.49 -11.40
C ALA A 53 16.06 -10.27 -10.98
N ASP A 54 15.10 -9.89 -11.83
CA ASP A 54 14.14 -8.84 -11.50
C ASP A 54 13.16 -9.33 -10.43
N LEU A 55 12.87 -8.44 -9.48
CA LEU A 55 11.91 -8.69 -8.40
C LEU A 55 10.64 -7.86 -8.55
N TYR A 56 10.46 -7.17 -9.66
CA TYR A 56 9.25 -6.38 -9.91
C TYR A 56 8.91 -6.25 -11.39
N ARG A 57 7.64 -5.96 -11.65
CA ARG A 57 7.12 -5.49 -12.94
C ARG A 57 6.22 -4.27 -12.70
N VAL A 58 6.19 -3.37 -13.67
CA VAL A 58 5.29 -2.20 -13.67
C VAL A 58 4.29 -2.40 -14.79
N TYR A 59 3.02 -2.36 -14.45
CA TYR A 59 1.91 -2.53 -15.36
C TYR A 59 1.16 -1.22 -15.56
N THR A 60 0.61 -1.06 -16.76
CA THR A 60 -0.33 0.01 -17.13
C THR A 60 -1.76 -0.52 -17.30
N SER A 61 -1.93 -1.84 -17.33
CA SER A 61 -3.22 -2.51 -17.43
C SER A 61 -3.17 -3.90 -16.79
N ALA A 62 -4.35 -4.48 -16.52
CA ALA A 62 -4.43 -5.87 -16.08
C ALA A 62 -4.08 -6.88 -17.19
N ASP A 63 -4.32 -6.54 -18.46
CA ASP A 63 -4.03 -7.41 -19.60
C ASP A 63 -2.52 -7.65 -19.80
N ASP A 64 -1.70 -6.64 -19.48
CA ASP A 64 -0.24 -6.77 -19.49
C ASP A 64 0.22 -7.78 -18.43
N ALA A 65 -0.38 -7.74 -17.23
CA ALA A 65 -0.07 -8.70 -16.16
C ALA A 65 -0.48 -10.13 -16.52
N ILE A 66 -1.63 -10.30 -17.18
CA ILE A 66 -2.07 -11.60 -17.72
C ILE A 66 -1.05 -12.13 -18.74
N SER A 67 -0.60 -11.26 -19.64
CA SER A 67 0.35 -11.63 -20.69
C SER A 67 1.71 -12.06 -20.13
N ASP A 68 2.11 -11.49 -19.00
CA ASP A 68 3.34 -11.83 -18.28
C ASP A 68 3.22 -13.08 -17.39
N GLY A 69 2.01 -13.64 -17.21
CA GLY A 69 1.77 -14.88 -16.47
C GLY A 69 1.25 -14.70 -15.05
N VAL A 70 0.85 -13.50 -14.65
CA VAL A 70 0.19 -13.27 -13.34
C VAL A 70 -1.17 -13.95 -13.33
N SER A 71 -1.46 -14.74 -12.31
CA SER A 71 -2.69 -15.54 -12.19
C SER A 71 -3.22 -15.61 -10.75
N GLY A 72 -4.39 -16.25 -10.59
CA GLY A 72 -5.02 -16.49 -9.29
C GLY A 72 -5.28 -15.20 -8.50
N ASP A 73 -5.08 -15.26 -7.20
CA ASP A 73 -5.30 -14.14 -6.26
C ASP A 73 -4.45 -12.90 -6.61
N ASN A 74 -3.21 -13.10 -7.10
CA ASN A 74 -2.37 -12.00 -7.56
C ASN A 74 -3.03 -11.23 -8.72
N LEU A 75 -3.60 -11.95 -9.69
CA LEU A 75 -4.27 -11.32 -10.83
C LEU A 75 -5.58 -10.64 -10.42
N LEU A 76 -6.36 -11.26 -9.54
CA LEU A 76 -7.59 -10.67 -9.03
C LEU A 76 -7.32 -9.35 -8.29
N ALA A 77 -6.24 -9.27 -7.51
CA ALA A 77 -5.80 -8.02 -6.88
C ALA A 77 -5.39 -6.96 -7.91
N VAL A 78 -4.64 -7.34 -8.96
CA VAL A 78 -4.28 -6.44 -10.07
C VAL A 78 -5.53 -5.91 -10.78
N GLN A 79 -6.50 -6.78 -11.08
CA GLN A 79 -7.76 -6.41 -11.71
C GLN A 79 -8.58 -5.47 -10.82
N ALA A 80 -8.68 -5.76 -9.53
CA ALA A 80 -9.36 -4.90 -8.56
C ALA A 80 -8.75 -3.49 -8.53
N TYR A 81 -7.42 -3.38 -8.60
CA TYR A 81 -6.73 -2.09 -8.63
C TYR A 81 -7.04 -1.28 -9.91
N PHE A 82 -6.95 -1.90 -11.09
CA PHE A 82 -7.16 -1.20 -12.37
C PHE A 82 -8.64 -0.96 -12.75
N SER A 83 -9.59 -1.69 -12.15
CA SER A 83 -11.03 -1.57 -12.48
C SER A 83 -11.71 -0.30 -11.95
N GLN A 84 -10.98 0.53 -11.22
CA GLN A 84 -11.52 1.73 -10.59
C GLN A 84 -11.78 2.86 -11.60
N SER A 85 -12.64 3.80 -11.24
CA SER A 85 -12.97 4.96 -12.07
C SER A 85 -12.84 6.27 -11.27
N PRO A 86 -11.85 7.14 -11.56
CA PRO A 86 -10.85 6.99 -12.61
C PRO A 86 -9.88 5.84 -12.33
N SER A 87 -9.36 5.25 -13.40
CA SER A 87 -8.44 4.11 -13.32
C SER A 87 -7.01 4.60 -13.05
N PRO A 88 -6.23 3.89 -12.22
CA PRO A 88 -4.80 4.16 -12.06
C PRO A 88 -4.00 3.99 -13.35
N ASP A 89 -3.05 4.89 -13.58
CA ASP A 89 -2.14 4.80 -14.74
C ASP A 89 -1.11 3.68 -14.60
N THR A 90 -0.71 3.34 -13.37
CA THR A 90 0.35 2.36 -13.12
C THR A 90 0.15 1.59 -11.83
N LEU A 91 0.64 0.34 -11.84
CA LEU A 91 0.73 -0.55 -10.69
C LEU A 91 2.06 -1.28 -10.70
N VAL A 92 2.69 -1.43 -9.54
CA VAL A 92 3.87 -2.29 -9.38
C VAL A 92 3.43 -3.63 -8.81
N VAL A 93 3.91 -4.72 -9.39
CA VAL A 93 3.79 -6.06 -8.81
C VAL A 93 5.20 -6.50 -8.44
N GLY A 94 5.43 -6.79 -7.17
CA GLY A 94 6.71 -7.25 -6.64
C GLY A 94 6.67 -8.74 -6.33
N ASP A 95 7.73 -9.46 -6.68
CA ASP A 95 7.88 -10.87 -6.32
C ASP A 95 8.22 -10.99 -4.84
N PHE A 96 7.21 -11.39 -4.07
CA PHE A 96 7.27 -11.48 -2.63
C PHE A 96 7.45 -12.93 -2.14
N SER A 97 7.87 -13.85 -3.01
CA SER A 97 8.04 -15.27 -2.69
C SER A 97 9.05 -15.54 -1.57
N ALA A 98 10.04 -14.65 -1.37
CA ALA A 98 11.03 -14.78 -0.30
C ALA A 98 10.42 -14.63 1.12
N ALA A 99 9.18 -14.18 1.23
CA ALA A 99 8.41 -14.16 2.48
C ALA A 99 7.81 -15.52 2.86
N TYR A 100 8.05 -16.57 2.06
CA TYR A 100 7.56 -17.93 2.28
C TYR A 100 8.73 -18.91 2.21
N SER A 101 8.74 -19.89 3.12
CA SER A 101 9.70 -20.99 3.06
C SER A 101 9.24 -22.06 2.08
N LYS A 102 7.92 -22.25 1.97
CA LYS A 102 7.28 -23.13 0.99
C LYS A 102 5.98 -22.51 0.51
N THR A 103 5.68 -22.70 -0.77
CA THR A 103 4.50 -22.13 -1.42
C THR A 103 3.53 -23.24 -1.76
N MET A 104 2.28 -23.13 -1.30
CA MET A 104 1.22 -24.07 -1.67
C MET A 104 0.68 -23.70 -3.06
N ILE A 105 0.48 -24.69 -3.91
CA ILE A 105 -0.23 -24.54 -5.18
C ILE A 105 -1.43 -25.47 -5.23
N ALA A 106 -2.49 -25.07 -5.92
CA ALA A 106 -3.66 -25.89 -6.21
C ALA A 106 -3.88 -25.99 -7.72
N LEU A 107 -4.18 -27.20 -8.21
CA LEU A 107 -4.57 -27.40 -9.60
C LEU A 107 -5.89 -26.68 -9.90
N THR A 108 -5.92 -25.91 -10.98
CA THR A 108 -7.11 -25.14 -11.37
C THR A 108 -8.03 -25.91 -12.31
N GLY A 109 -7.52 -27.00 -12.90
CA GLY A 109 -8.20 -27.72 -13.99
C GLY A 109 -8.19 -26.98 -15.33
N VAL A 110 -7.60 -25.78 -15.38
CA VAL A 110 -7.41 -25.01 -16.61
C VAL A 110 -6.26 -25.66 -17.41
N PRO A 111 -6.45 -25.99 -18.71
CA PRO A 111 -5.39 -26.55 -19.52
C PRO A 111 -4.17 -25.62 -19.65
N VAL A 112 -2.97 -26.21 -19.64
CA VAL A 112 -1.72 -25.49 -19.93
C VAL A 112 -1.68 -25.15 -21.42
N SER A 113 -1.45 -23.87 -21.74
CA SER A 113 -1.55 -23.40 -23.12
C SER A 113 -0.41 -23.94 -23.97
N GLY A 114 -0.73 -24.59 -25.10
CA GLY A 114 0.27 -25.19 -25.98
C GLY A 114 0.85 -26.53 -25.50
N ALA A 115 0.41 -27.05 -24.35
CA ALA A 115 0.83 -28.36 -23.85
C ALA A 115 -0.04 -29.51 -24.37
N PRO A 116 0.45 -30.77 -24.35
CA PRO A 116 -0.38 -31.95 -24.55
C PRO A 116 -1.54 -32.00 -23.56
N THR A 117 -2.69 -32.56 -23.96
CA THR A 117 -3.91 -32.64 -23.12
C THR A 117 -3.75 -33.46 -21.84
N THR A 118 -2.71 -34.30 -21.77
CA THR A 118 -2.31 -35.05 -20.58
C THR A 118 -1.62 -34.18 -19.54
N THR A 119 -1.01 -33.07 -19.93
CA THR A 119 -0.37 -32.11 -19.03
C THR A 119 -1.43 -31.28 -18.32
N LYS A 120 -1.49 -31.39 -17.00
CA LYS A 120 -2.47 -30.71 -16.14
C LYS A 120 -1.91 -29.47 -15.48
N ALA A 121 -0.61 -29.44 -15.20
CA ALA A 121 0.08 -28.25 -14.71
C ALA A 121 1.56 -28.29 -15.09
N THR A 122 2.18 -27.12 -15.16
CA THR A 122 3.63 -26.96 -15.33
C THR A 122 4.15 -25.88 -14.41
N ILE A 123 5.36 -26.08 -13.90
CA ILE A 123 5.97 -25.20 -12.91
C ILE A 123 7.47 -25.03 -13.20
N GLY A 124 7.96 -23.82 -12.98
CA GLY A 124 9.37 -23.46 -12.93
C GLY A 124 9.64 -22.73 -11.61
N TYR A 125 10.71 -23.12 -10.92
CA TYR A 125 11.06 -22.54 -9.63
C TYR A 125 12.58 -22.52 -9.41
N VAL A 126 13.03 -21.58 -8.59
CA VAL A 126 14.43 -21.45 -8.18
C VAL A 126 14.59 -21.97 -6.77
N LYS A 127 15.49 -22.95 -6.59
CA LYS A 127 15.87 -23.48 -5.27
C LYS A 127 17.37 -23.28 -5.06
N GLY A 128 17.71 -22.42 -4.09
CA GLY A 128 19.10 -21.97 -3.91
C GLY A 128 19.59 -21.24 -5.16
N THR A 129 20.59 -21.80 -5.84
CA THR A 129 21.18 -21.24 -7.07
C THR A 129 20.78 -22.03 -8.33
N GLU A 130 19.85 -22.97 -8.22
CA GLU A 130 19.43 -23.83 -9.32
C GLU A 130 18.03 -23.49 -9.78
N TYR A 131 17.84 -23.45 -11.11
CA TYR A 131 16.52 -23.46 -11.72
C TYR A 131 16.07 -24.90 -11.91
N ARG A 132 14.84 -25.21 -11.50
CA ARG A 132 14.19 -26.51 -11.62
C ARG A 132 12.82 -26.33 -12.26
N TYR A 133 12.39 -27.34 -13.00
CA TYR A 133 11.10 -27.35 -13.67
C TYR A 133 10.45 -28.73 -13.60
N ALA A 134 9.12 -28.76 -13.65
CA ALA A 134 8.35 -29.99 -13.73
C ALA A 134 7.01 -29.80 -14.43
N SER A 135 6.47 -30.90 -14.94
CA SER A 135 5.11 -31.03 -15.46
C SER A 135 4.35 -32.12 -14.70
N TYR A 136 3.05 -31.90 -14.50
CA TYR A 136 2.14 -32.84 -13.86
C TYR A 136 1.23 -33.46 -14.89
N ASN A 137 1.19 -34.79 -14.96
CA ASN A 137 0.37 -35.53 -15.93
C ASN A 137 -1.01 -35.98 -15.37
N GLY A 138 -1.35 -35.56 -14.14
CA GLY A 138 -2.52 -36.05 -13.42
C GLY A 138 -2.23 -37.17 -12.42
N THR A 139 -1.01 -37.68 -12.36
CA THR A 139 -0.60 -38.71 -11.40
C THR A 139 0.74 -38.38 -10.73
N THR A 140 1.74 -37.98 -11.51
CA THR A 140 3.08 -37.67 -11.00
C THR A 140 3.65 -36.39 -11.61
N TRP A 141 4.55 -35.76 -10.84
CA TRP A 141 5.40 -34.68 -11.33
C TRP A 141 6.68 -35.27 -11.96
N ALA A 142 7.03 -34.79 -13.16
CA ALA A 142 8.24 -35.19 -13.87
C ALA A 142 8.94 -33.96 -14.48
N GLY A 143 10.28 -33.95 -14.50
CA GLY A 143 11.06 -32.83 -14.99
C GLY A 143 12.52 -32.90 -14.55
N SER A 144 13.11 -31.76 -14.22
CA SER A 144 14.50 -31.66 -13.75
C SER A 144 14.79 -32.54 -12.52
N THR A 145 16.05 -32.97 -12.36
CA THR A 145 16.49 -33.78 -11.22
C THR A 145 16.16 -33.09 -9.88
N GLY A 146 15.58 -33.85 -8.95
CA GLY A 146 15.17 -33.35 -7.63
C GLY A 146 13.76 -32.77 -7.58
N ALA A 147 13.13 -32.48 -8.72
CA ALA A 147 11.88 -31.73 -8.70
C ALA A 147 10.70 -32.47 -8.05
N ALA A 148 10.63 -33.80 -8.22
CA ALA A 148 9.62 -34.63 -7.58
C ALA A 148 9.75 -34.71 -6.04
N ALA A 149 10.92 -34.38 -5.48
CA ALA A 149 11.11 -34.32 -4.03
C ALA A 149 10.79 -32.94 -3.45
N ASP A 150 10.93 -31.88 -4.26
CA ASP A 150 10.64 -30.51 -3.85
C ASP A 150 9.14 -30.18 -3.94
N ILE A 151 8.40 -30.89 -4.79
CA ILE A 151 6.96 -30.74 -4.99
C ILE A 151 6.25 -31.90 -4.30
N VAL A 152 5.73 -31.65 -3.10
CA VAL A 152 5.13 -32.68 -2.25
C VAL A 152 3.62 -32.51 -2.25
N ALA A 153 2.88 -33.58 -2.55
CA ALA A 153 1.42 -33.55 -2.47
C ALA A 153 0.97 -33.23 -1.04
N ASP A 154 -0.04 -32.37 -0.92
CA ASP A 154 -0.64 -32.11 0.38
C ASP A 154 -1.33 -33.37 0.92
N ALA A 155 -1.20 -33.60 2.22
CA ALA A 155 -1.75 -34.79 2.86
C ALA A 155 -3.25 -34.65 3.17
N THR A 156 -3.79 -33.43 3.16
CA THR A 156 -5.16 -33.13 3.59
C THR A 156 -6.10 -32.86 2.43
N THR A 157 -5.61 -32.21 1.38
CA THR A 157 -6.42 -31.73 0.26
C THR A 157 -5.88 -32.26 -1.07
N THR A 158 -6.72 -33.00 -1.79
CA THR A 158 -6.35 -33.57 -3.08
C THR A 158 -6.15 -32.46 -4.13
N GLY A 159 -5.10 -32.59 -4.94
CA GLY A 159 -4.80 -31.62 -6.01
C GLY A 159 -4.02 -30.39 -5.54
N GLN A 160 -3.59 -30.38 -4.28
CA GLN A 160 -2.67 -29.38 -3.74
C GLN A 160 -1.26 -29.95 -3.57
N PHE A 161 -0.27 -29.07 -3.74
CA PHE A 161 1.14 -29.42 -3.65
C PHE A 161 1.93 -28.32 -2.96
N LEU A 162 2.75 -28.69 -1.99
CA LEU A 162 3.66 -27.80 -1.31
C LEU A 162 5.00 -27.80 -2.05
N VAL A 163 5.39 -26.62 -2.54
CA VAL A 163 6.61 -26.42 -3.34
C VAL A 163 7.69 -25.78 -2.48
N ASP A 164 8.84 -26.44 -2.39
CA ASP A 164 10.06 -25.90 -1.78
C ASP A 164 10.90 -25.17 -2.84
N GLY A 165 10.71 -23.86 -2.93
CA GLY A 165 11.42 -22.99 -3.86
C GLY A 165 10.65 -21.73 -4.21
N ARG A 166 11.34 -20.77 -4.83
CA ARG A 166 10.74 -19.54 -5.36
C ARG A 166 10.08 -19.85 -6.70
N ILE A 167 8.76 -19.83 -6.76
CA ILE A 167 8.00 -20.05 -7.99
C ILE A 167 8.20 -18.86 -8.93
N VAL A 168 8.64 -19.13 -10.16
CA VAL A 168 8.90 -18.12 -11.20
C VAL A 168 8.12 -18.37 -12.49
N TYR A 169 7.47 -19.52 -12.60
CA TYR A 169 6.53 -19.87 -13.67
C TYR A 169 5.52 -20.87 -13.14
N LEU A 170 4.23 -20.67 -13.44
CA LEU A 170 3.15 -21.57 -13.04
C LEU A 170 2.00 -21.50 -14.03
N GLU A 171 1.63 -22.63 -14.62
CA GLU A 171 0.43 -22.78 -15.46
C GLU A 171 -0.33 -24.04 -15.08
N GLY A 172 -1.67 -24.03 -15.21
CA GLY A 172 -2.56 -25.13 -14.81
C GLY A 172 -2.73 -25.31 -13.30
N ALA A 173 -2.13 -24.42 -12.51
CA ALA A 173 -2.27 -24.32 -11.07
C ALA A 173 -2.22 -22.84 -10.65
N GLU A 174 -2.68 -22.54 -9.44
CA GLU A 174 -2.58 -21.22 -8.81
C GLU A 174 -1.93 -21.33 -7.43
N VAL A 175 -1.32 -20.24 -6.97
CA VAL A 175 -0.76 -20.17 -5.62
C VAL A 175 -1.89 -20.02 -4.60
N VAL A 176 -1.84 -20.83 -3.53
CA VAL A 176 -2.76 -20.73 -2.40
C VAL A 176 -2.04 -20.07 -1.24
N HIS A 177 -2.24 -18.76 -1.09
CA HIS A 177 -1.47 -17.97 -0.13
C HIS A 177 -1.76 -18.34 1.33
N ALA A 178 -3.02 -18.66 1.66
CA ALA A 178 -3.45 -18.98 3.02
C ALA A 178 -2.79 -20.25 3.58
N GLU A 179 -2.51 -21.22 2.72
CA GLU A 179 -1.93 -22.52 3.07
C GLU A 179 -0.40 -22.59 2.84
N SER A 180 0.17 -21.52 2.30
CA SER A 180 1.62 -21.40 2.12
C SER A 180 2.33 -21.24 3.47
N THR A 181 3.54 -21.79 3.59
CA THR A 181 4.32 -21.70 4.83
C THR A 181 5.02 -20.34 4.93
N ALA A 182 4.42 -19.43 5.69
CA ALA A 182 4.94 -18.10 5.93
C ALA A 182 6.32 -18.12 6.62
N LEU A 183 7.18 -17.18 6.20
CA LEU A 183 8.48 -16.89 6.79
C LEU A 183 8.53 -15.39 7.12
N ALA A 184 7.89 -14.98 8.22
CA ALA A 184 7.80 -13.58 8.62
C ALA A 184 9.17 -12.88 8.74
N ALA A 185 10.22 -13.60 9.14
CA ALA A 185 11.59 -13.08 9.20
C ALA A 185 12.16 -12.69 7.81
N GLY A 186 11.64 -13.27 6.72
CA GLY A 186 12.03 -12.95 5.34
C GLY A 186 11.36 -11.71 4.77
N VAL A 187 10.25 -11.25 5.36
CA VAL A 187 9.42 -10.14 4.85
C VAL A 187 10.22 -8.85 4.67
N SER A 188 10.89 -8.38 5.72
CA SER A 188 11.65 -7.12 5.66
C SER A 188 12.75 -7.15 4.58
N ALA A 189 13.43 -8.29 4.43
CA ALA A 189 14.46 -8.46 3.40
C ALA A 189 13.85 -8.50 1.99
N ALA A 190 12.72 -9.18 1.81
CA ALA A 190 12.01 -9.27 0.54
C ALA A 190 11.54 -7.87 0.06
N ILE A 191 10.87 -7.10 0.93
CA ILE A 191 10.42 -5.74 0.56
C ILE A 191 11.63 -4.83 0.29
N ALA A 192 12.70 -4.92 1.10
CA ALA A 192 13.91 -4.14 0.87
C ALA A 192 14.58 -4.47 -0.47
N ALA A 193 14.61 -5.75 -0.87
CA ALA A 193 15.17 -6.17 -2.15
C ALA A 193 14.36 -5.61 -3.33
N ILE A 194 13.03 -5.66 -3.27
CA ILE A 194 12.14 -5.03 -4.26
C ILE A 194 12.39 -3.51 -4.29
N LYS A 195 12.39 -2.85 -3.13
CA LYS A 195 12.62 -1.40 -2.99
C LYS A 195 13.96 -0.96 -3.58
N ASN A 196 15.00 -1.76 -3.41
CA ASN A 196 16.33 -1.48 -3.93
C ASN A 196 16.36 -1.45 -5.47
N GLN A 197 15.52 -2.26 -6.13
CA GLN A 197 15.34 -2.23 -7.58
C GLN A 197 14.33 -1.15 -8.01
N TYR A 198 13.27 -0.93 -7.23
CA TYR A 198 12.21 0.04 -7.53
C TYR A 198 11.62 0.69 -6.27
N ASN A 199 11.86 1.99 -6.06
CA ASN A 199 11.36 2.74 -4.89
C ASN A 199 10.23 3.74 -5.23
N LYS A 200 9.75 3.78 -6.47
CA LYS A 200 8.74 4.75 -6.93
C LYS A 200 7.31 4.24 -6.68
N PHE A 201 7.03 3.84 -5.45
CA PHE A 201 5.71 3.44 -4.97
C PHE A 201 5.42 4.13 -3.63
N PHE A 202 4.14 4.20 -3.26
CA PHE A 202 3.69 4.79 -2.02
C PHE A 202 2.91 3.82 -1.14
N MET A 203 1.97 3.07 -1.73
CA MET A 203 1.09 2.18 -0.95
C MET A 203 1.37 0.71 -1.21
N CYS A 204 1.67 -0.05 -0.16
CA CYS A 204 1.79 -1.51 -0.22
C CYS A 204 0.42 -2.17 -0.03
N MET A 205 0.17 -3.21 -0.83
CA MET A 205 -0.94 -4.15 -0.72
C MET A 205 -0.37 -5.57 -0.79
N THR A 206 -1.13 -6.57 -0.35
CA THR A 206 -0.72 -7.97 -0.54
C THR A 206 -1.96 -8.86 -0.66
N PRO A 207 -1.98 -9.82 -1.60
CA PRO A 207 -3.03 -10.82 -1.65
C PRO A 207 -2.89 -11.86 -0.52
N SER A 208 -1.78 -11.84 0.22
CA SER A 208 -1.59 -12.70 1.39
C SER A 208 -2.53 -12.33 2.53
N ARG A 209 -3.37 -13.29 2.93
CA ARG A 209 -4.16 -13.25 4.17
C ARG A 209 -3.45 -13.82 5.39
N ASN A 210 -2.18 -14.24 5.24
CA ASN A 210 -1.42 -14.74 6.38
C ASN A 210 -1.10 -13.59 7.36
N LEU A 211 -1.67 -13.65 8.57
CA LEU A 211 -1.54 -12.60 9.57
C LEU A 211 -0.08 -12.30 9.96
N SER A 212 0.79 -13.32 10.03
CA SER A 212 2.21 -13.11 10.38
C SER A 212 2.95 -12.31 9.31
N ILE A 213 2.60 -12.52 8.04
CA ILE A 213 3.12 -11.75 6.90
C ILE A 213 2.59 -10.32 6.94
N GLN A 214 1.28 -10.14 7.11
CA GLN A 214 0.66 -8.82 7.17
C GLN A 214 1.25 -7.96 8.29
N LYS A 215 1.40 -8.52 9.50
CA LYS A 215 2.06 -7.83 10.64
C LYS A 215 3.49 -7.40 10.31
N ALA A 216 4.27 -8.27 9.68
CA ALA A 216 5.65 -7.96 9.32
C ALA A 216 5.74 -6.91 8.19
N ILE A 217 4.80 -6.88 7.25
CA ILE A 217 4.69 -5.81 6.24
C ILE A 217 4.36 -4.50 6.94
N ALA A 218 3.38 -4.49 7.86
CA ALA A 218 2.97 -3.29 8.60
C ALA A 218 4.15 -2.70 9.39
N ASP A 219 4.87 -3.52 10.16
CA ASP A 219 6.05 -3.07 10.91
C ASP A 219 7.14 -2.48 10.00
N TRP A 220 7.37 -3.09 8.82
CA TRP A 220 8.32 -2.55 7.86
C TRP A 220 7.85 -1.20 7.30
N VAL A 221 6.57 -1.09 6.94
CA VAL A 221 5.99 0.13 6.36
C VAL A 221 5.98 1.29 7.37
N GLU A 222 5.61 1.05 8.63
CA GLU A 222 5.64 2.09 9.68
C GLU A 222 7.07 2.58 10.00
N SER A 223 8.10 1.79 9.70
CA SER A 223 9.49 2.25 9.80
C SER A 223 9.91 3.17 8.65
N GLN A 224 9.11 3.24 7.58
CA GLN A 224 9.33 4.13 6.46
C GLN A 224 8.68 5.49 6.70
N ILE A 225 9.21 6.50 6.02
CA ILE A 225 8.80 7.89 6.19
C ILE A 225 7.99 8.39 4.99
N ASP A 226 7.75 7.51 4.03
CA ASP A 226 7.26 7.82 2.68
C ASP A 226 6.42 6.66 2.11
N LYS A 227 5.95 5.73 2.94
CA LYS A 227 5.18 4.55 2.54
C LYS A 227 3.98 4.36 3.45
N MET A 228 2.90 3.85 2.88
CA MET A 228 1.69 3.42 3.58
C MET A 228 1.33 1.99 3.20
N ALA A 229 0.46 1.35 3.97
CA ALA A 229 -0.05 0.01 3.66
C ALA A 229 -1.55 -0.08 3.89
N VAL A 230 -2.19 -0.88 3.05
CA VAL A 230 -3.55 -1.35 3.24
C VAL A 230 -3.56 -2.87 3.28
N PHE A 231 -4.34 -3.42 4.20
CA PHE A 231 -4.47 -4.86 4.37
C PHE A 231 -5.92 -5.32 4.28
N ILE A 232 -6.11 -6.52 3.78
CA ILE A 232 -7.35 -7.26 3.97
C ILE A 232 -7.37 -7.88 5.37
N ASP A 233 -8.43 -7.58 6.11
CA ASP A 233 -8.70 -8.22 7.39
C ASP A 233 -9.78 -9.30 7.22
N ASP A 234 -9.39 -10.56 7.45
CA ASP A 234 -10.29 -11.69 7.30
C ASP A 234 -11.19 -11.84 8.52
N TYR A 235 -12.42 -11.32 8.41
CA TYR A 235 -13.41 -11.36 9.48
C TYR A 235 -13.94 -12.78 9.75
N THR A 236 -13.70 -13.74 8.85
CA THR A 236 -14.10 -15.14 9.06
C THR A 236 -13.10 -15.95 9.88
N SER A 237 -11.90 -15.40 10.11
CA SER A 237 -10.89 -16.08 10.90
C SER A 237 -11.41 -16.43 12.30
N SER A 238 -11.16 -17.67 12.73
CA SER A 238 -11.52 -18.13 14.08
C SER A 238 -10.81 -17.36 15.18
N THR A 239 -9.68 -16.72 14.87
CA THR A 239 -8.93 -15.87 15.80
C THR A 239 -9.34 -14.42 15.72
N TRP A 240 -10.28 -14.02 14.84
CA TRP A 240 -10.52 -12.60 14.57
C TRP A 240 -10.82 -11.79 15.85
N ALA A 241 -11.59 -12.34 16.78
CA ALA A 241 -11.92 -11.66 18.04
C ALA A 241 -10.72 -11.37 18.96
N THR A 242 -9.59 -12.07 18.79
CA THR A 242 -8.42 -11.98 19.68
C THR A 242 -7.15 -11.55 18.97
N ASP A 243 -6.94 -12.00 17.73
CA ASP A 243 -5.78 -11.69 16.91
C ASP A 243 -6.14 -11.58 15.43
N ASN A 244 -6.02 -10.35 14.91
CA ASN A 244 -6.28 -9.99 13.53
C ASN A 244 -5.43 -8.76 13.15
N ILE A 245 -5.38 -8.42 11.86
CA ILE A 245 -4.53 -7.32 11.39
C ILE A 245 -5.05 -5.97 11.87
N THR A 246 -6.36 -5.71 11.80
CA THR A 246 -6.98 -4.47 12.27
C THR A 246 -6.64 -4.18 13.74
N LYS A 247 -6.78 -5.17 14.62
CA LYS A 247 -6.41 -5.08 16.04
C LYS A 247 -4.92 -4.82 16.22
N TYR A 248 -4.06 -5.45 15.43
CA TYR A 248 -2.61 -5.23 15.52
C TYR A 248 -2.23 -3.78 15.19
N LEU A 249 -2.81 -3.21 14.13
CA LEU A 249 -2.59 -1.82 13.75
C LEU A 249 -3.10 -0.86 14.83
N PHE A 250 -4.27 -1.16 15.41
CA PHE A 250 -4.89 -0.42 16.51
C PHE A 250 -4.03 -0.42 17.78
N ASP A 251 -3.67 -1.61 18.28
CA ASP A 251 -2.91 -1.77 19.52
C ASP A 251 -1.53 -1.09 19.46
N LYS A 252 -0.94 -1.01 18.25
CA LYS A 252 0.33 -0.33 18.00
C LYS A 252 0.20 1.15 17.63
N ASN A 253 -1.03 1.66 17.49
CA ASN A 253 -1.30 3.05 17.10
C ASN A 253 -0.55 3.44 15.81
N MET A 254 -0.67 2.59 14.78
CA MET A 254 0.00 2.75 13.49
C MET A 254 -0.69 3.80 12.61
N ALA A 255 0.05 4.81 12.18
CA ALA A 255 -0.50 5.93 11.41
C ALA A 255 -0.44 5.69 9.90
N GLY A 256 0.58 4.99 9.40
CA GLY A 256 0.79 4.73 7.97
C GLY A 256 0.05 3.52 7.43
N SER A 257 -0.63 2.76 8.28
CA SER A 257 -1.21 1.46 7.95
C SER A 257 -2.68 1.37 8.38
N PHE A 258 -3.50 0.78 7.51
CA PHE A 258 -4.91 0.54 7.78
C PHE A 258 -5.38 -0.80 7.21
N ALA A 259 -6.55 -1.25 7.63
CA ALA A 259 -7.14 -2.49 7.14
C ALA A 259 -8.61 -2.30 6.78
N ILE A 260 -9.07 -3.09 5.81
CA ILE A 260 -10.47 -3.21 5.42
C ILE A 260 -10.93 -4.65 5.64
N SER A 261 -11.96 -4.83 6.45
CA SER A 261 -12.48 -6.13 6.84
C SER A 261 -13.42 -6.68 5.76
N THR A 262 -13.32 -7.97 5.50
CA THR A 262 -14.18 -8.71 4.56
C THR A 262 -14.43 -10.13 5.06
N LYS A 263 -15.62 -10.67 4.81
CA LYS A 263 -15.97 -12.08 5.02
C LYS A 263 -15.72 -12.92 3.76
N LEU A 264 -15.43 -12.28 2.63
CA LEU A 264 -15.28 -12.93 1.33
C LEU A 264 -13.80 -13.24 1.06
N GLU A 265 -13.51 -14.50 0.70
CA GLU A 265 -12.16 -15.05 0.55
C GLU A 265 -11.37 -14.44 -0.62
N LYS A 266 -11.96 -14.37 -1.83
CA LYS A 266 -11.33 -13.82 -3.03
C LYS A 266 -11.80 -12.39 -3.34
N ASN A 267 -11.82 -11.54 -2.32
CA ASN A 267 -12.24 -10.14 -2.42
C ASN A 267 -11.10 -9.19 -2.02
N PHE A 268 -10.51 -8.50 -3.01
CA PHE A 268 -9.32 -7.65 -2.85
C PHE A 268 -9.70 -6.17 -2.71
N LEU A 269 -10.46 -5.87 -1.64
CA LEU A 269 -10.89 -4.52 -1.28
C LEU A 269 -9.72 -3.55 -1.04
N ASP A 270 -8.58 -4.06 -0.57
CA ASP A 270 -7.34 -3.31 -0.34
C ASP A 270 -6.79 -2.75 -1.66
N ALA A 271 -6.70 -3.58 -2.69
CA ALA A 271 -6.27 -3.18 -4.02
C ALA A 271 -7.29 -2.23 -4.68
N ALA A 272 -8.59 -2.50 -4.55
CA ALA A 272 -9.64 -1.65 -5.09
C ALA A 272 -9.66 -0.26 -4.46
N ILE A 273 -9.63 -0.15 -3.12
CA ILE A 273 -9.65 1.16 -2.44
C ILE A 273 -8.37 1.96 -2.71
N ALA A 274 -7.21 1.29 -2.77
CA ALA A 274 -5.97 1.93 -3.15
C ALA A 274 -6.04 2.47 -4.59
N GLY A 275 -6.46 1.65 -5.56
CA GLY A 275 -6.63 2.10 -6.95
C GLY A 275 -7.61 3.27 -7.07
N ARG A 276 -8.69 3.27 -6.29
CA ARG A 276 -9.71 4.32 -6.31
C ARG A 276 -9.19 5.66 -5.80
N CYS A 277 -8.36 5.66 -4.76
CA CYS A 277 -7.96 6.89 -4.06
C CYS A 277 -6.57 7.41 -4.47
N LEU A 278 -5.66 6.54 -4.92
CA LEU A 278 -4.29 6.95 -5.28
C LEU A 278 -4.23 7.87 -6.51
N VAL A 279 -5.22 7.80 -7.39
CA VAL A 279 -5.40 8.70 -8.54
C VAL A 279 -5.81 10.13 -8.15
N MET A 280 -6.26 10.33 -6.91
CA MET A 280 -6.69 11.64 -6.43
C MET A 280 -5.49 12.41 -5.83
N GLN A 281 -5.48 13.73 -6.03
CA GLN A 281 -4.47 14.63 -5.47
C GLN A 281 -4.53 14.57 -3.92
N PRO A 282 -3.42 14.30 -3.21
CA PRO A 282 -3.40 14.32 -1.75
C PRO A 282 -3.98 15.61 -1.15
N GLY A 283 -4.94 15.46 -0.24
CA GLY A 283 -5.68 16.55 0.40
C GLY A 283 -7.01 16.91 -0.27
N SER A 284 -7.29 16.37 -1.45
CA SER A 284 -8.58 16.57 -2.16
C SER A 284 -9.55 15.41 -1.95
N GLU A 285 -9.06 14.31 -1.41
CA GLU A 285 -9.76 13.05 -1.26
C GLU A 285 -10.31 12.82 0.16
N THR A 286 -11.21 11.85 0.24
CA THR A 286 -11.61 11.16 1.46
C THR A 286 -11.46 9.67 1.17
N TRP A 287 -11.13 8.83 2.14
CA TRP A 287 -11.13 7.37 1.94
C TRP A 287 -12.46 6.71 2.36
N ALA A 288 -13.35 7.49 2.96
CA ALA A 288 -14.73 7.10 3.21
C ALA A 288 -15.62 7.40 2.00
N LEU A 289 -16.79 6.78 2.00
CA LEU A 289 -17.88 6.99 1.05
C LEU A 289 -17.43 6.70 -0.41
N LYS A 290 -16.59 5.69 -0.61
CA LYS A 290 -16.12 5.28 -1.94
C LYS A 290 -16.85 4.07 -2.44
N THR A 291 -17.42 4.19 -3.64
CA THR A 291 -17.82 3.06 -4.46
C THR A 291 -16.57 2.41 -5.04
N LEU A 292 -16.54 1.08 -5.05
CA LEU A 292 -15.45 0.27 -5.55
C LEU A 292 -15.97 -0.66 -6.66
N ASN A 293 -15.18 -0.81 -7.72
CA ASN A 293 -15.50 -1.71 -8.83
C ASN A 293 -14.74 -3.05 -8.71
N ALA A 294 -15.26 -4.09 -9.36
CA ALA A 294 -14.67 -5.44 -9.40
C ALA A 294 -14.42 -6.10 -8.04
N VAL A 295 -15.17 -5.66 -7.02
CA VAL A 295 -15.18 -6.19 -5.65
C VAL A 295 -16.62 -6.27 -5.15
N GLN A 296 -16.85 -7.03 -4.09
CA GLN A 296 -18.17 -7.22 -3.50
C GLN A 296 -18.25 -6.59 -2.11
N SER A 297 -19.42 -6.04 -1.77
CA SER A 297 -19.71 -5.57 -0.41
C SER A 297 -20.04 -6.72 0.53
N ASP A 298 -19.74 -6.51 1.80
CA ASP A 298 -20.02 -7.46 2.85
C ASP A 298 -21.40 -7.25 3.47
N GLY A 299 -22.03 -8.37 3.85
CA GLY A 299 -23.22 -8.38 4.72
C GLY A 299 -22.82 -8.34 6.19
N PHE A 300 -22.26 -7.23 6.66
CA PHE A 300 -22.00 -7.04 8.08
C PHE A 300 -23.30 -6.74 8.84
N THR A 301 -23.40 -7.29 10.05
CA THR A 301 -24.44 -6.83 10.98
C THR A 301 -23.96 -5.56 11.68
N GLU A 302 -24.87 -4.77 12.23
CA GLU A 302 -24.50 -3.60 13.04
C GLU A 302 -23.53 -3.96 14.18
N THR A 303 -23.72 -5.13 14.80
CA THR A 303 -22.80 -5.66 15.82
C THR A 303 -21.41 -5.95 15.27
N ASP A 304 -21.31 -6.47 14.04
CA ASP A 304 -20.01 -6.69 13.39
C ASP A 304 -19.33 -5.35 13.10
N TYR A 305 -20.07 -4.41 12.52
CA TYR A 305 -19.58 -3.07 12.23
C TYR A 305 -19.06 -2.37 13.49
N GLN A 306 -19.80 -2.39 14.60
CA GLN A 306 -19.36 -1.77 15.85
C GLN A 306 -18.07 -2.40 16.41
N LYS A 307 -17.85 -3.72 16.23
CA LYS A 307 -16.59 -4.37 16.62
C LYS A 307 -15.42 -3.92 15.75
N ILE A 308 -15.62 -3.86 14.43
CA ILE A 308 -14.59 -3.41 13.48
C ILE A 308 -14.24 -1.94 13.75
N LYS A 309 -15.25 -1.10 13.92
CA LYS A 309 -15.10 0.34 14.23
C LYS A 309 -14.37 0.57 15.55
N ALA A 310 -14.63 -0.23 16.58
CA ALA A 310 -13.94 -0.12 17.87
C ALA A 310 -12.42 -0.36 17.78
N LEU A 311 -11.95 -0.95 16.68
CA LEU A 311 -10.54 -1.17 16.36
C LEU A 311 -10.04 -0.25 15.23
N ASN A 312 -10.76 0.84 14.93
CA ASN A 312 -10.49 1.76 13.82
C ASN A 312 -10.44 1.08 12.43
N GLY A 313 -11.09 -0.08 12.29
CA GLY A 313 -11.18 -0.81 11.03
C GLY A 313 -12.14 -0.18 10.03
N ASN A 314 -11.99 -0.58 8.77
CA ASN A 314 -12.81 -0.10 7.66
C ASN A 314 -13.66 -1.24 7.07
N THR A 315 -14.78 -0.88 6.46
CA THR A 315 -15.74 -1.80 5.82
C THR A 315 -16.11 -1.29 4.43
N PHE A 316 -16.68 -2.18 3.61
CA PHE A 316 -17.35 -1.85 2.35
C PHE A 316 -18.72 -2.50 2.36
N GLU A 317 -19.77 -1.68 2.53
CA GLU A 317 -21.12 -2.14 2.87
C GLU A 317 -22.16 -1.54 1.93
N ASP A 318 -23.27 -2.25 1.75
CA ASP A 318 -24.45 -1.76 1.05
C ASP A 318 -25.41 -1.10 2.05
N TYR A 319 -25.60 0.22 1.90
CA TYR A 319 -26.55 1.01 2.68
C TYR A 319 -27.95 1.06 2.04
N GLY A 320 -28.16 0.27 0.99
CA GLY A 320 -29.41 0.22 0.23
C GLY A 320 -29.54 1.36 -0.77
N SER A 321 -30.60 1.30 -1.59
CA SER A 321 -30.89 2.29 -2.64
C SER A 321 -29.73 2.49 -3.64
N GLY A 322 -28.90 1.46 -3.84
CA GLY A 322 -27.72 1.51 -4.71
C GLY A 322 -26.53 2.25 -4.12
N VAL A 323 -26.51 2.51 -2.81
CA VAL A 323 -25.40 3.17 -2.11
C VAL A 323 -24.53 2.12 -1.45
N THR A 324 -23.50 1.67 -2.18
CA THR A 324 -22.51 0.73 -1.65
C THR A 324 -21.16 1.43 -1.53
N VAL A 325 -20.69 1.64 -0.30
CA VAL A 325 -19.55 2.52 -0.06
C VAL A 325 -18.64 2.07 1.08
N THR A 326 -17.40 2.55 1.06
CA THR A 326 -16.43 2.36 2.15
C THR A 326 -16.73 3.25 3.36
N TYR A 327 -16.41 2.77 4.57
CA TYR A 327 -16.53 3.57 5.80
C TYR A 327 -15.63 3.00 6.92
N PRO A 328 -15.09 3.78 7.88
CA PRO A 328 -15.08 5.25 8.01
C PRO A 328 -13.86 5.94 7.39
N GLY A 329 -12.90 5.19 6.83
CA GLY A 329 -11.67 5.73 6.25
C GLY A 329 -10.66 6.19 7.31
N THR A 330 -10.25 5.28 8.20
CA THR A 330 -9.32 5.53 9.31
C THR A 330 -8.11 4.61 9.28
N CYS A 331 -6.97 5.11 9.78
CA CYS A 331 -5.76 4.36 10.06
C CYS A 331 -5.85 3.61 11.41
N GLY A 332 -4.85 2.77 11.71
CA GLY A 332 -4.78 2.04 12.97
C GLY A 332 -4.85 2.94 14.21
N ASP A 333 -4.21 4.11 14.15
CA ASP A 333 -4.26 5.14 15.19
C ASP A 333 -5.60 5.92 15.27
N GLY A 334 -6.52 5.67 14.33
CA GLY A 334 -7.82 6.33 14.25
C GLY A 334 -7.82 7.66 13.49
N GLU A 335 -6.65 8.11 12.99
CA GLU A 335 -6.56 9.30 12.15
C GLU A 335 -7.16 9.02 10.76
N ALA A 336 -7.66 10.07 10.09
CA ALA A 336 -8.20 9.91 8.75
C ALA A 336 -7.09 9.57 7.73
N ILE A 337 -7.31 8.57 6.87
CA ILE A 337 -6.31 8.10 5.90
C ILE A 337 -5.86 9.24 4.96
N GLU A 338 -6.81 10.05 4.49
CA GLU A 338 -6.53 11.24 3.66
C GLU A 338 -5.61 12.25 4.35
N VAL A 339 -5.76 12.44 5.66
CA VAL A 339 -4.97 13.39 6.46
C VAL A 339 -3.53 12.90 6.59
N VAL A 340 -3.34 11.60 6.88
CA VAL A 340 -2.01 11.01 6.96
C VAL A 340 -1.31 11.09 5.59
N ARG A 341 -2.00 10.71 4.51
CA ARG A 341 -1.45 10.81 3.14
C ARG A 341 -1.09 12.25 2.78
N PHE A 342 -1.92 13.22 3.14
CA PHE A 342 -1.64 14.65 2.94
C PHE A 342 -0.38 15.09 3.69
N CYS A 343 -0.20 14.68 4.95
CA CYS A 343 1.00 15.02 5.72
C CYS A 343 2.29 14.49 5.06
N TYR A 344 2.29 13.25 4.56
CA TYR A 344 3.42 12.72 3.80
C TYR A 344 3.72 13.55 2.55
N TRP A 345 2.67 13.91 1.78
CA TRP A 345 2.80 14.76 0.60
C TRP A 345 3.32 16.16 0.92
N GLN A 346 2.79 16.80 1.97
CA GLN A 346 3.16 18.16 2.35
C GLN A 346 4.62 18.23 2.81
N ALA A 347 5.09 17.22 3.54
CA ALA A 347 6.49 17.12 3.96
C ALA A 347 7.42 16.94 2.76
N ASP A 348 7.11 16.03 1.83
CA ASP A 348 7.89 15.81 0.60
C ASP A 348 7.94 17.06 -0.27
N ARG A 349 6.80 17.72 -0.46
CA ARG A 349 6.74 18.96 -1.23
C ARG A 349 7.60 20.06 -0.61
N MET A 350 7.46 20.28 0.70
CA MET A 350 8.25 21.30 1.39
C MET A 350 9.76 21.02 1.32
N GLN A 351 10.16 19.75 1.44
CA GLN A 351 11.57 19.37 1.26
C GLN A 351 12.08 19.65 -0.15
N LYS A 352 11.30 19.34 -1.19
CA LYS A 352 11.66 19.59 -2.59
C LYS A 352 11.77 21.07 -2.89
N ASP A 353 10.82 21.86 -2.40
CA ASP A 353 10.81 23.31 -2.57
C ASP A 353 12.04 23.95 -1.91
N LEU A 354 12.39 23.53 -0.68
CA LEU A 354 13.60 23.98 0.02
C LEU A 354 14.89 23.52 -0.67
N ALA A 355 14.96 22.29 -1.17
CA ALA A 355 16.12 21.81 -1.90
C ALA A 355 16.33 22.58 -3.20
N THR A 356 15.26 22.81 -3.97
CA THR A 356 15.27 23.59 -5.21
C THR A 356 15.73 25.03 -4.96
N LEU A 357 15.28 25.64 -3.85
CA LEU A 357 15.70 26.98 -3.43
C LEU A 357 17.22 27.09 -3.29
N HIS A 358 17.86 26.07 -2.68
CA HIS A 358 19.29 26.05 -2.41
C HIS A 358 20.11 25.63 -3.62
N ILE A 359 19.65 24.67 -4.42
CA ILE A 359 20.37 24.19 -5.63
C ILE A 359 20.48 25.29 -6.68
N ASN A 360 19.43 26.10 -6.85
CA ASN A 360 19.38 27.15 -7.87
C ASN A 360 20.10 28.44 -7.47
N ARG A 361 20.77 28.47 -6.32
CA ARG A 361 21.50 29.64 -5.82
C ARG A 361 22.93 29.27 -5.46
N ASN A 362 23.87 30.15 -5.78
CA ASN A 362 25.27 29.97 -5.39
C ASN A 362 25.42 29.91 -3.85
N LYS A 363 24.60 30.69 -3.14
CA LYS A 363 24.57 30.73 -1.68
C LYS A 363 23.24 31.30 -1.19
N VAL A 364 22.70 30.72 -0.12
CA VAL A 364 21.72 31.37 0.76
C VAL A 364 22.49 31.93 1.96
N GLY A 365 22.33 33.23 2.23
CA GLY A 365 23.01 33.89 3.35
C GLY A 365 22.57 33.31 4.69
N HIS A 366 23.50 33.23 5.66
CA HIS A 366 23.14 32.92 7.05
C HIS A 366 22.90 34.25 7.79
N ASP A 367 21.91 34.99 7.27
CA ASP A 367 21.54 36.33 7.67
C ASP A 367 20.02 36.57 7.50
N MET A 368 19.53 37.75 7.93
CA MET A 368 18.09 38.04 7.89
C MET A 368 17.49 37.89 6.49
N PRO A 369 18.11 38.41 5.40
CA PRO A 369 17.62 38.19 4.04
C PRO A 369 17.57 36.70 3.66
N GLY A 370 18.58 35.91 4.04
CA GLY A 370 18.59 34.48 3.79
C GLY A 370 17.50 33.73 4.54
N TYR A 371 17.24 34.05 5.81
CA TYR A 371 16.18 33.41 6.58
C TYR A 371 14.79 33.76 6.04
N GLU A 372 14.58 35.02 5.67
CA GLU A 372 13.33 35.48 5.06
C GLU A 372 13.07 34.74 3.74
N LEU A 373 14.13 34.50 2.94
CA LEU A 373 14.02 33.71 1.71
C LEU A 373 13.54 32.28 1.99
N VAL A 374 14.09 31.62 3.02
CA VAL A 374 13.68 30.26 3.39
C VAL A 374 12.26 30.26 3.96
N SER A 375 11.90 31.22 4.82
CA SER A 375 10.54 31.38 5.34
C SER A 375 9.51 31.58 4.23
N ASN A 376 9.79 32.42 3.24
CA ASN A 376 8.89 32.66 2.11
C ASN A 376 8.71 31.40 1.24
N GLN A 377 9.76 30.59 1.10
CA GLN A 377 9.65 29.31 0.41
C GLN A 377 8.74 28.33 1.18
N MET A 378 8.85 28.27 2.51
CA MET A 378 7.98 27.45 3.35
C MET A 378 6.52 27.91 3.29
N GLU A 379 6.27 29.22 3.26
CA GLU A 379 4.92 29.78 3.08
C GLU A 379 4.33 29.39 1.72
N SER A 380 5.13 29.42 0.66
CA SER A 380 4.71 28.95 -0.67
C SER A 380 4.32 27.47 -0.65
N SER A 381 5.10 26.61 0.01
CA SER A 381 4.78 25.19 0.16
C SER A 381 3.50 24.96 0.96
N LEU A 382 3.26 25.72 2.03
CA LEU A 382 2.04 25.62 2.84
C LEU A 382 0.81 26.15 2.09
N LYS A 383 0.97 27.22 1.30
CA LYS A 383 -0.10 27.72 0.45
C LYS A 383 -0.52 26.70 -0.61
N ALA A 384 0.43 25.93 -1.14
CA ALA A 384 0.13 24.82 -2.04
C ALA A 384 -0.70 23.72 -1.33
N GLY A 385 -0.42 23.41 -0.06
CA GLY A 385 -1.23 22.47 0.72
C GLY A 385 -2.64 22.96 1.04
N GLN A 386 -2.79 24.25 1.30
CA GLN A 386 -4.11 24.88 1.42
C GLN A 386 -4.89 24.77 0.11
N THR A 387 -4.24 25.05 -1.02
CA THR A 387 -4.82 24.92 -2.37
C THR A 387 -5.20 23.47 -2.69
N ALA A 388 -4.40 22.50 -2.25
CA ALA A 388 -4.67 21.07 -2.44
C ALA A 388 -5.84 20.55 -1.58
N GLY A 389 -6.26 21.31 -0.56
CA GLY A 389 -7.41 20.98 0.29
C GLY A 389 -7.07 20.35 1.64
N GLY A 390 -5.78 20.13 1.96
CA GLY A 390 -5.38 19.51 3.23
C GLY A 390 -5.12 20.48 4.39
N ILE A 391 -5.01 21.79 4.12
CA ILE A 391 -4.89 22.85 5.13
C ILE A 391 -6.15 23.72 5.10
N MET A 392 -6.66 24.10 6.28
CA MET A 392 -7.82 24.98 6.41
C MET A 392 -7.57 26.35 5.78
N GLU A 393 -8.62 26.99 5.27
CA GLU A 393 -8.61 28.41 4.95
C GLU A 393 -8.50 29.25 6.22
N ASN A 394 -8.17 30.53 6.08
CA ASN A 394 -8.17 31.45 7.22
C ASN A 394 -9.60 31.60 7.75
N PHE A 395 -9.75 31.59 9.07
CA PHE A 395 -11.06 31.59 9.72
C PHE A 395 -11.07 32.59 10.88
N THR A 396 -12.28 32.91 11.34
CA THR A 396 -12.48 33.71 12.56
C THR A 396 -12.85 32.74 13.67
N ASP A 397 -12.15 32.83 14.80
CA ASP A 397 -12.44 31.99 15.97
C ASP A 397 -13.65 32.52 16.77
N ASP A 398 -14.01 31.80 17.84
CA ASP A 398 -15.14 32.15 18.70
C ASP A 398 -14.99 33.51 19.39
N ASN A 399 -13.76 34.04 19.48
CA ASN A 399 -13.47 35.35 20.07
C ASN A 399 -13.53 36.49 19.05
N GLY A 400 -13.77 36.18 17.77
CA GLY A 400 -13.73 37.16 16.68
C GLY A 400 -12.33 37.42 16.13
N ASP A 401 -11.33 36.66 16.57
CA ASP A 401 -9.94 36.85 16.15
C ASP A 401 -9.68 36.17 14.80
N TYR A 402 -8.93 36.87 13.94
CA TYR A 402 -8.52 36.33 12.65
C TYR A 402 -7.38 35.32 12.81
N VAL A 403 -7.69 34.05 12.54
CA VAL A 403 -6.73 32.94 12.59
C VAL A 403 -6.32 32.54 11.17
N ARG A 404 -5.02 32.51 10.93
CA ARG A 404 -4.48 32.01 9.67
C ARG A 404 -4.49 30.48 9.66
N GLY A 405 -4.86 29.89 8.53
CA GLY A 405 -4.82 28.44 8.31
C GLY A 405 -3.41 27.85 8.44
N PHE A 406 -2.37 28.66 8.20
CA PHE A 406 -0.98 28.33 8.51
C PHE A 406 -0.16 29.56 8.92
N THR A 407 0.95 29.34 9.60
CA THR A 407 1.91 30.37 10.03
C THR A 407 3.34 29.83 9.96
N VAL A 408 4.25 30.62 9.39
CA VAL A 408 5.71 30.38 9.44
C VAL A 408 6.35 31.39 10.39
N VAL A 409 7.07 30.88 11.39
CA VAL A 409 7.76 31.72 12.39
C VAL A 409 9.15 32.06 11.88
N ARG A 410 9.32 33.34 11.52
CA ARG A 410 10.61 33.89 11.09
C ARG A 410 11.56 33.94 12.29
N PRO A 411 12.74 33.29 12.21
CA PRO A 411 13.67 33.30 13.32
C PRO A 411 14.36 34.66 13.44
N THR A 412 14.54 35.11 14.67
CA THR A 412 15.33 36.30 14.99
C THR A 412 16.81 35.96 15.10
N MET A 413 17.69 36.95 14.90
CA MET A 413 19.13 36.75 15.06
C MET A 413 19.54 36.32 16.48
N SER A 414 18.74 36.65 17.50
CA SER A 414 18.95 36.23 18.88
C SER A 414 18.60 34.77 19.14
N GLU A 415 17.69 34.19 18.36
CA GLU A 415 17.28 32.79 18.51
C GLU A 415 18.26 31.82 17.86
N ILE A 416 19.17 32.33 17.01
CA ILE A 416 20.14 31.53 16.28
C ILE A 416 21.51 31.63 16.97
N SER A 417 21.96 30.51 17.52
CA SER A 417 23.26 30.43 18.17
C SER A 417 24.42 30.70 17.20
N ALA A 418 25.54 31.21 17.70
CA ALA A 418 26.76 31.35 16.90
C ALA A 418 27.23 30.00 16.31
N VAL A 419 27.02 28.90 17.03
CA VAL A 419 27.35 27.55 16.58
C VAL A 419 26.50 27.15 15.35
N GLN A 420 25.19 27.41 15.38
CA GLN A 420 24.33 27.14 14.22
C GLN A 420 24.75 27.95 13.00
N ARG A 421 25.10 29.23 13.17
CA ARG A 421 25.60 30.08 12.08
C ARG A 421 26.88 29.55 11.45
N ILE A 422 27.84 29.11 12.27
CA ILE A 422 29.12 28.55 11.80
C ILE A 422 28.89 27.24 11.04
N LYS A 423 27.98 26.39 11.52
CA LYS A 423 27.64 25.12 10.85
C LYS A 423 26.77 25.30 9.60
N GLY A 424 26.12 26.46 9.45
CA GLY A 424 25.16 26.71 8.38
C GLY A 424 23.76 26.18 8.67
N ASP A 425 23.47 25.79 9.92
CA ASP A 425 22.21 25.18 10.33
C ASP A 425 21.16 26.25 10.66
N ILE A 426 19.90 26.00 10.32
CA ILE A 426 18.76 26.83 10.70
C ILE A 426 17.53 25.97 10.97
N THR A 427 16.75 26.37 11.98
CA THR A 427 15.44 25.77 12.27
C THR A 427 14.38 26.84 12.13
N ILE A 428 13.45 26.64 11.20
CA ILE A 428 12.27 27.49 11.01
C ILE A 428 11.06 26.71 11.50
N LYS A 429 10.29 27.30 12.42
CA LYS A 429 9.06 26.70 12.94
C LYS A 429 7.89 27.08 12.06
N PHE A 430 6.93 26.18 11.92
CA PHE A 430 5.69 26.44 11.21
C PHE A 430 4.54 25.66 11.85
N TYR A 431 3.33 26.14 11.65
CA TYR A 431 2.09 25.58 12.16
C TYR A 431 1.02 25.67 11.08
N PHE A 432 0.12 24.70 11.04
CA PHE A 432 -1.05 24.74 10.17
C PHE A 432 -2.21 23.93 10.76
N TYR A 433 -3.42 24.27 10.38
CA TYR A 433 -4.63 23.55 10.75
C TYR A 433 -5.01 22.57 9.65
N LEU A 434 -5.10 21.29 10.00
CA LEU A 434 -5.52 20.23 9.09
C LEU A 434 -6.99 20.41 8.71
N ARG A 435 -7.30 20.21 7.44
CA ARG A 435 -8.69 20.17 6.95
C ARG A 435 -9.16 18.73 6.84
N TYR A 436 -10.20 18.40 7.59
CA TYR A 436 -10.85 17.09 7.56
C TYR A 436 -12.02 17.07 6.58
N ALA A 437 -12.36 15.89 6.08
CA ALA A 437 -13.55 15.66 5.29
C ALA A 437 -14.78 15.45 6.18
N ILE A 438 -15.93 16.02 5.79
CA ILE A 438 -17.23 15.66 6.37
C ILE A 438 -17.64 14.29 5.81
N LYS A 439 -17.91 13.33 6.70
CA LYS A 439 -18.25 11.94 6.34
C LYS A 439 -19.66 11.53 6.77
N HIS A 440 -20.27 12.29 7.68
CA HIS A 440 -21.60 12.06 8.26
C HIS A 440 -22.26 13.40 8.57
N VAL A 441 -23.58 13.50 8.42
CA VAL A 441 -24.37 14.70 8.73
C VAL A 441 -25.67 14.28 9.42
N ASP A 442 -25.86 14.75 10.66
CA ASP A 442 -27.14 14.65 11.35
C ASP A 442 -28.00 15.86 11.00
N ALA A 443 -29.01 15.68 10.15
CA ALA A 443 -29.99 16.72 9.81
C ALA A 443 -31.25 16.54 10.67
N VAL A 444 -31.46 17.45 11.64
CA VAL A 444 -32.65 17.44 12.51
C VAL A 444 -33.64 18.50 12.03
N GLY A 445 -34.87 18.07 11.72
CA GLY A 445 -35.95 18.95 11.29
C GLY A 445 -37.23 18.73 12.09
N THR A 446 -37.98 19.80 12.35
CA THR A 446 -39.30 19.75 12.97
C THR A 446 -40.35 20.12 11.93
N ALA A 447 -41.31 19.23 11.65
CA ALA A 447 -42.44 19.54 10.79
C ALA A 447 -43.42 20.46 11.53
N MET A 448 -43.69 21.64 10.97
CA MET A 448 -44.69 22.57 11.49
C MET A 448 -45.92 22.57 10.58
N THR A 449 -47.11 22.44 11.15
CA THR A 449 -48.36 22.68 10.44
C THR A 449 -48.67 24.18 10.46
N TYR A 450 -48.83 24.79 9.29
CA TYR A 450 -49.35 26.15 9.19
C TYR A 450 -50.86 26.13 9.44
N GLY A 451 -51.31 26.65 10.58
CA GLY A 451 -52.72 26.87 10.87
C GLY A 451 -53.18 28.20 10.29
N VAL A 452 -54.32 28.19 9.57
CA VAL A 452 -55.15 29.39 9.37
C VAL A 452 -56.05 29.56 10.58
#